data_AF-A0A1M5QGG7-F1
#
_entry.id   AF-A0A1M5QGG7-F1
#
_cell.length_a   1.000
_cell.length_b   1.000
_cell.length_c   1.000
_cell.angle_alpha   90.00
_cell.angle_beta   90.00
_cell.angle_gamma   90.00
#
_symmetry.space_group_name_H-M   'P 1'
#
loop_
_entity.id
_entity.type
_entity.pdbx_description
1 polymer ?
#
loop_
_entity_poly.entity_id
_entity_poly.type
_entity_poly.pdbx_seq_one_letter_code
_entity_poly.pdbx_strand_id
1 'polypeptide(L)'
;MQTQLPIVPNFPLQALNTFGIAACARAYLKVSSVDQLRAVLADPGLAALPRLLLGGGSNIVLTGDVDALVLHMGIEGRSVLGQQGEHTLVRCGGGENWHHFVQWTLAQGLGGLENMALIPGTVGASPIQNIGAYGTEVKDVFHSLSACDLRTGDMRTMDAAACRFAYRDSVFKHPEGAHLAIVDVTFALPTAWQPNLRYGELAQAVADAGLSSPNAQQISDLVVAIRQRKLPDPAVIGNAGSFFKNPVVSAEQCARLLAAFPGLVHHAQADGSEKLAAGWLIDQCGWKGKSLGAAGVYPKQALVLVNNGGASGADVLALARAIQADVLARYGVTLDTEPVFI
;
A
#
# COMPACT_ATOMS: atom_id res chain seq x y z
N MET A 1 13.20 1.67 -35.95
CA MET A 1 11.82 2.21 -36.06
C MET A 1 11.46 2.76 -34.69
N GLN A 2 11.05 4.02 -34.59
CA GLN A 2 10.54 4.56 -33.32
C GLN A 2 9.23 3.84 -33.02
N THR A 3 9.16 3.15 -31.88
CA THR A 3 7.92 2.56 -31.39
C THR A 3 6.94 3.69 -31.10
N GLN A 4 5.84 3.77 -31.85
CA GLN A 4 4.81 4.76 -31.59
C GLN A 4 4.18 4.47 -30.22
N LEU A 5 4.36 5.38 -29.27
CA LEU A 5 3.79 5.28 -27.94
C LEU A 5 2.30 5.68 -27.97
N PRO A 6 1.39 4.88 -27.38
CA PRO A 6 -0.04 5.21 -27.32
C PRO A 6 -0.33 6.22 -26.21
N ILE A 7 0.25 7.42 -26.32
CA ILE A 7 0.06 8.52 -25.37
C ILE A 7 -1.37 9.06 -25.52
N VAL A 8 -2.07 9.20 -24.39
CA VAL A 8 -3.40 9.82 -24.33
C VAL A 8 -3.31 11.16 -23.61
N PRO A 9 -3.59 12.30 -24.28
CA PRO A 9 -3.61 13.60 -23.61
C PRO A 9 -4.89 13.79 -22.80
N ASN A 10 -4.85 14.64 -21.76
CA ASN A 10 -6.00 15.02 -20.93
C ASN A 10 -6.80 13.82 -20.41
N PHE A 11 -6.09 12.82 -19.87
CA PHE A 11 -6.67 11.54 -19.49
C PHE A 11 -7.31 11.61 -18.09
N PRO A 12 -8.60 11.25 -17.91
CA PRO A 12 -9.25 11.28 -16.61
C PRO A 12 -8.72 10.18 -15.68
N LEU A 13 -8.28 10.57 -14.48
CA LEU A 13 -7.68 9.70 -13.47
C LEU A 13 -8.67 9.15 -12.44
N GLN A 14 -9.96 9.55 -12.50
CA GLN A 14 -10.95 9.19 -11.48
C GLN A 14 -11.09 7.67 -11.29
N ALA A 15 -11.04 6.91 -12.38
CA ALA A 15 -11.12 5.45 -12.35
C ALA A 15 -9.78 4.77 -11.98
N LEU A 16 -8.69 5.54 -11.88
CA LEU A 16 -7.34 5.05 -11.58
C LEU A 16 -6.84 5.49 -10.19
N ASN A 17 -7.74 5.94 -9.31
CA ASN A 17 -7.46 6.13 -7.89
C ASN A 17 -8.63 5.64 -7.05
N THR A 18 -8.36 4.87 -5.99
CA THR A 18 -9.43 4.23 -5.21
C THR A 18 -10.21 5.21 -4.35
N PHE A 19 -9.71 6.43 -4.16
CA PHE A 19 -10.45 7.52 -3.54
C PHE A 19 -11.59 8.05 -4.45
N GLY A 20 -11.51 7.79 -5.76
CA GLY A 20 -12.50 8.23 -6.75
C GLY A 20 -12.51 9.75 -6.97
N ILE A 21 -11.39 10.43 -6.71
CA ILE A 21 -11.26 11.87 -6.90
C ILE A 21 -11.10 12.16 -8.40
N ALA A 22 -11.91 13.09 -8.91
CA ALA A 22 -11.84 13.54 -10.29
C ALA A 22 -10.63 14.47 -10.49
N ALA A 23 -9.81 14.12 -11.47
CA ALA A 23 -8.66 14.89 -11.94
C ALA A 23 -8.26 14.37 -13.32
N CYS A 24 -7.51 15.15 -14.09
CA CYS A 24 -6.96 14.76 -15.38
C CYS A 24 -5.43 14.76 -15.36
N ALA A 25 -4.81 13.81 -16.06
CA ALA A 25 -3.40 13.84 -16.39
C ALA A 25 -3.17 14.61 -17.69
N ARG A 26 -2.13 15.45 -17.75
CA ARG A 26 -1.71 16.10 -19.01
C ARG A 26 -1.45 15.08 -20.10
N ALA A 27 -0.72 14.02 -19.77
CA ALA A 27 -0.46 12.90 -20.67
C ALA A 27 -0.47 11.59 -19.88
N TYR A 28 -0.93 10.52 -20.53
CA TYR A 28 -1.04 9.21 -19.92
C TYR A 28 -0.48 8.12 -20.84
N LEU A 29 0.23 7.16 -20.24
CA LEU A 29 0.68 5.95 -20.90
C LEU A 29 0.44 4.74 -19.97
N LYS A 30 -0.31 3.75 -20.45
CA LYS A 30 -0.29 2.40 -19.85
C LYS A 30 0.98 1.69 -20.31
N VAL A 31 1.86 1.38 -19.37
CA VAL A 31 3.15 0.75 -19.61
C VAL A 31 3.00 -0.77 -19.51
N SER A 32 3.03 -1.47 -20.64
CA SER A 32 2.99 -2.93 -20.72
C SER A 32 4.35 -3.58 -21.01
N SER A 33 5.41 -2.79 -21.26
CA SER A 33 6.77 -3.31 -21.42
C SER A 33 7.86 -2.32 -21.00
N VAL A 34 9.05 -2.82 -20.69
CA VAL A 34 10.24 -2.00 -20.41
C VAL A 34 10.64 -1.15 -21.61
N ASP A 35 10.44 -1.64 -22.83
CA ASP A 35 10.78 -0.88 -24.04
C ASP A 35 9.92 0.38 -24.21
N GLN A 36 8.69 0.39 -23.69
CA GLN A 36 7.90 1.62 -23.65
C GLN A 36 8.48 2.65 -22.69
N LEU A 37 9.02 2.23 -21.54
CA LEU A 37 9.74 3.14 -20.63
C LEU A 37 10.96 3.75 -21.33
N ARG A 38 11.75 2.94 -22.04
CA ARG A 38 12.91 3.42 -22.80
C ARG A 38 12.50 4.35 -23.95
N ALA A 39 11.43 4.03 -24.66
CA ALA A 39 10.90 4.87 -25.73
C ALA A 39 10.43 6.23 -25.21
N VAL A 40 9.85 6.31 -24.00
CA VAL A 40 9.51 7.59 -23.34
C VAL A 40 10.76 8.43 -23.12
N LEU A 41 11.89 7.82 -22.73
CA LEU A 41 13.16 8.55 -22.52
C LEU A 41 13.81 8.98 -23.83
N ALA A 42 13.58 8.25 -24.91
CA ALA A 42 14.13 8.55 -26.23
C ALA A 42 13.37 9.66 -26.97
N ASP A 43 12.14 9.98 -26.54
CA ASP A 43 11.35 11.10 -27.07
C ASP A 43 11.66 12.38 -26.27
N PRO A 44 12.26 13.43 -26.88
CA PRO A 44 12.63 14.64 -26.14
C PRO A 44 11.44 15.38 -25.52
N GLY A 45 10.26 15.33 -26.14
CA GLY A 45 9.06 15.99 -25.64
C GLY A 45 8.50 15.29 -24.42
N LEU A 46 8.43 13.95 -24.45
CA LEU A 46 7.98 13.15 -23.29
C LEU A 46 9.03 13.12 -22.19
N ALA A 47 10.32 13.06 -22.55
CA ALA A 47 11.42 13.02 -21.59
C ALA A 47 11.47 14.28 -20.71
N ALA A 48 11.07 15.43 -21.25
CA ALA A 48 11.04 16.72 -20.56
C ALA A 48 9.85 16.89 -19.60
N LEU A 49 8.81 16.06 -19.69
CA LEU A 49 7.66 16.14 -18.79
C LEU A 49 8.01 15.61 -17.39
N PRO A 50 7.49 16.23 -16.31
CA PRO A 50 7.40 15.59 -15.01
C PRO A 50 6.70 14.23 -15.13
N ARG A 51 7.03 13.29 -14.24
CA ARG A 51 6.49 11.93 -14.32
C ARG A 51 5.85 11.53 -13.01
N LEU A 52 4.72 10.86 -13.12
CA LEU A 52 4.06 10.18 -12.01
C LEU A 52 3.97 8.69 -12.34
N LEU A 53 4.61 7.86 -11.53
CA LEU A 53 4.40 6.41 -11.57
C LEU A 53 3.09 6.07 -10.87
N LEU A 54 2.23 5.33 -11.56
CA LEU A 54 0.94 4.91 -11.05
C LEU A 54 0.81 3.39 -11.10
N GLY A 55 0.53 2.77 -9.95
CA GLY A 55 0.06 1.37 -9.88
C GLY A 55 -1.47 1.34 -9.93
N GLY A 56 -2.10 0.68 -8.96
CA GLY A 56 -3.57 0.66 -8.84
C GLY A 56 -4.20 1.91 -8.19
N GLY A 57 -3.42 2.96 -7.91
CA GLY A 57 -3.91 4.19 -7.30
C GLY A 57 -4.57 4.03 -5.92
N SER A 58 -4.20 2.99 -5.17
CA SER A 58 -4.83 2.65 -3.88
C SER A 58 -4.24 3.36 -2.66
N ASN A 59 -3.17 4.12 -2.86
CA ASN A 59 -2.44 4.84 -1.81
C ASN A 59 -2.06 6.26 -2.25
N ILE A 60 -2.91 6.91 -3.04
CA ILE A 60 -2.74 8.30 -3.47
C ILE A 60 -3.98 9.13 -3.19
N VAL A 61 -3.81 10.44 -3.04
CA VAL A 61 -4.87 11.44 -2.99
C VAL A 61 -4.53 12.51 -4.03
N LEU A 62 -5.31 12.57 -5.11
CA LEU A 62 -5.16 13.61 -6.13
C LEU A 62 -5.71 14.94 -5.59
N THR A 63 -4.90 16.00 -5.62
CA THR A 63 -5.31 17.33 -5.13
C THR A 63 -5.75 18.28 -6.24
N GLY A 64 -5.59 17.88 -7.50
CA GLY A 64 -6.02 18.59 -8.70
C GLY A 64 -5.57 17.84 -9.95
N ASP A 65 -5.65 18.52 -11.09
CA ASP A 65 -5.09 17.99 -12.33
C ASP A 65 -3.57 17.80 -12.23
N VAL A 66 -3.10 16.72 -12.82
CA VAL A 66 -1.70 16.29 -12.79
C VAL A 66 -1.00 16.76 -14.06
N ASP A 67 -0.24 17.85 -13.97
CA ASP A 67 0.62 18.36 -15.06
C ASP A 67 1.90 17.51 -15.22
N ALA A 68 1.71 16.23 -15.53
CA ALA A 68 2.78 15.25 -15.71
C ALA A 68 2.39 14.20 -16.77
N LEU A 69 3.39 13.45 -17.23
CA LEU A 69 3.20 12.16 -17.86
C LEU A 69 2.94 11.11 -16.78
N VAL A 70 1.71 10.62 -16.70
CA VAL A 70 1.33 9.49 -15.85
C VAL A 70 1.73 8.18 -16.54
N LEU A 71 2.66 7.46 -15.94
CA LEU A 71 3.11 6.14 -16.35
C LEU A 71 2.38 5.09 -15.50
N HIS A 72 1.28 4.56 -16.03
CA HIS A 72 0.49 3.54 -15.36
C HIS A 72 1.08 2.15 -15.62
N MET A 73 1.70 1.58 -14.59
CA MET A 73 2.42 0.32 -14.65
C MET A 73 1.44 -0.85 -14.85
N GLY A 74 1.48 -1.47 -16.04
CA GLY A 74 0.65 -2.58 -16.47
C GLY A 74 1.46 -3.73 -17.06
N ILE A 75 2.71 -3.93 -16.61
CA ILE A 75 3.55 -5.08 -16.98
C ILE A 75 3.05 -6.29 -16.20
N GLU A 76 2.46 -7.25 -16.92
CA GLU A 76 1.86 -8.46 -16.36
C GLU A 76 2.78 -9.69 -16.50
N GLY A 77 2.38 -10.81 -15.88
CA GLY A 77 3.08 -12.08 -15.97
C GLY A 77 3.36 -12.66 -14.59
N ARG A 78 3.11 -13.97 -14.44
CA ARG A 78 3.30 -14.73 -13.20
C ARG A 78 4.05 -16.02 -13.52
N SER A 79 5.09 -16.33 -12.77
CA SER A 79 5.86 -17.56 -12.98
C SER A 79 6.43 -18.12 -11.68
N VAL A 80 6.45 -19.44 -11.58
CA VAL A 80 7.24 -20.16 -10.58
C VAL A 80 8.61 -20.38 -11.18
N LEU A 81 9.66 -19.82 -10.56
CA LEU A 81 11.04 -19.92 -11.05
C LEU A 81 11.73 -21.22 -10.63
N GLY A 82 11.19 -21.89 -9.61
CA GLY A 82 11.72 -23.13 -9.05
C GLY A 82 12.06 -23.01 -7.57
N GLN A 83 12.62 -24.08 -7.02
CA GLN A 83 13.02 -24.13 -5.61
C GLN A 83 14.49 -23.68 -5.45
N GLN A 84 14.75 -22.88 -4.42
CA GLN A 84 16.07 -22.48 -3.98
C GLN A 84 16.14 -22.66 -2.46
N GLY A 85 16.87 -23.69 -2.02
CA GLY A 85 16.93 -24.07 -0.61
C GLY A 85 15.55 -24.42 -0.05
N GLU A 86 15.16 -23.77 1.04
CA GLU A 86 13.88 -23.98 1.71
C GLU A 86 12.74 -23.12 1.12
N HIS A 87 12.96 -22.45 -0.01
CA HIS A 87 11.98 -21.55 -0.62
C HIS A 87 11.65 -21.92 -2.07
N THR A 88 10.40 -21.70 -2.47
CA THR A 88 9.98 -21.64 -3.87
C THR A 88 9.98 -20.18 -4.31
N LEU A 89 10.74 -19.86 -5.35
CA LEU A 89 10.78 -18.52 -5.92
C LEU A 89 9.63 -18.33 -6.90
N VAL A 90 8.88 -17.25 -6.73
CA VAL A 90 7.82 -16.82 -7.64
C VAL A 90 8.08 -15.41 -8.12
N ARG A 91 7.97 -15.15 -9.43
CA ARG A 91 8.12 -13.82 -10.02
C ARG A 91 6.78 -13.35 -10.55
N CYS A 92 6.54 -12.04 -10.39
CA CYS A 92 5.31 -11.42 -10.82
C CYS A 92 5.56 -10.01 -11.37
N GLY A 93 4.96 -9.69 -12.51
CA GLY A 93 5.02 -8.38 -13.15
C GLY A 93 4.44 -7.29 -12.26
N GLY A 94 5.06 -6.11 -12.27
CA GLY A 94 4.74 -5.01 -11.37
C GLY A 94 3.33 -4.41 -11.58
N GLY A 95 2.71 -4.66 -12.72
CA GLY A 95 1.34 -4.25 -13.04
C GLY A 95 0.26 -5.24 -12.63
N GLU A 96 0.62 -6.46 -12.20
CA GLU A 96 -0.36 -7.45 -11.74
C GLU A 96 -1.10 -6.97 -10.48
N ASN A 97 -2.40 -7.27 -10.39
CA ASN A 97 -3.18 -6.98 -9.20
C ASN A 97 -2.65 -7.80 -8.01
N TRP A 98 -2.39 -7.13 -6.88
CA TRP A 98 -1.82 -7.78 -5.70
C TRP A 98 -2.67 -8.94 -5.19
N HIS A 99 -3.97 -8.71 -4.94
CA HIS A 99 -4.83 -9.75 -4.37
C HIS A 99 -4.98 -10.94 -5.32
N HIS A 100 -5.11 -10.70 -6.63
CA HIS A 100 -5.15 -11.78 -7.61
C HIS A 100 -3.84 -12.57 -7.66
N PHE A 101 -2.70 -11.91 -7.45
CA PHE A 101 -1.42 -12.60 -7.32
C PHE A 101 -1.37 -13.47 -6.06
N VAL A 102 -1.84 -12.98 -4.90
CA VAL A 102 -1.97 -13.81 -3.68
C VAL A 102 -2.85 -15.03 -3.92
N GLN A 103 -4.02 -14.87 -4.56
CA GLN A 103 -4.88 -16.01 -4.88
C GLN A 103 -4.23 -16.98 -5.87
N TRP A 104 -3.46 -16.45 -6.83
CA TRP A 104 -2.71 -17.28 -7.75
C TRP A 104 -1.64 -18.12 -7.04
N THR A 105 -0.87 -17.56 -6.09
CA THR A 105 0.13 -18.35 -5.35
C THR A 105 -0.53 -19.47 -4.54
N LEU A 106 -1.66 -19.17 -3.89
CA LEU A 106 -2.42 -20.17 -3.13
C LEU A 106 -2.97 -21.29 -4.03
N ALA A 107 -3.44 -20.95 -5.24
CA ALA A 107 -3.88 -21.94 -6.22
C ALA A 107 -2.73 -22.82 -6.74
N GLN A 108 -1.47 -22.38 -6.64
CA GLN A 108 -0.28 -23.21 -6.88
C GLN A 108 0.13 -24.05 -5.66
N GLY A 109 -0.61 -23.96 -4.54
CA GLY A 109 -0.24 -24.59 -3.27
C GLY A 109 0.89 -23.88 -2.53
N LEU A 110 1.20 -22.63 -2.87
CA LEU A 110 2.29 -21.85 -2.29
C LEU A 110 1.76 -20.84 -1.26
N GLY A 111 2.07 -21.07 0.01
CA GLY A 111 1.79 -20.16 1.12
C GLY A 111 2.93 -19.17 1.37
N GLY A 112 2.64 -18.09 2.10
CA GLY A 112 3.55 -17.01 2.47
C GLY A 112 2.97 -15.59 2.25
N LEU A 113 1.90 -15.45 1.45
CA LEU A 113 1.28 -14.15 1.13
C LEU A 113 -0.14 -13.98 1.69
N GLU A 114 -0.75 -15.03 2.24
CA GLU A 114 -2.15 -15.09 2.70
C GLU A 114 -2.51 -14.02 3.73
N ASN A 115 -1.60 -13.65 4.64
CA ASN A 115 -1.81 -12.58 5.62
C ASN A 115 -2.02 -11.21 4.97
N MET A 116 -1.60 -11.04 3.71
CA MET A 116 -1.72 -9.82 2.93
C MET A 116 -2.83 -9.90 1.88
N ALA A 117 -3.72 -10.90 1.96
CA ALA A 117 -4.89 -11.00 1.08
C ALA A 117 -5.78 -9.74 1.15
N LEU A 118 -6.42 -9.40 0.04
CA LEU A 118 -7.32 -8.25 -0.13
C LEU A 118 -6.67 -6.88 0.15
N ILE A 119 -5.34 -6.76 0.06
CA ILE A 119 -4.70 -5.44 -0.07
C ILE A 119 -4.90 -4.95 -1.52
N PRO A 120 -5.44 -3.73 -1.72
CA PRO A 120 -5.62 -3.18 -3.07
C PRO A 120 -4.29 -2.67 -3.65
N GLY A 121 -4.22 -2.59 -4.98
CA GLY A 121 -3.05 -2.09 -5.69
C GLY A 121 -2.35 -3.17 -6.51
N THR A 122 -1.13 -2.87 -6.93
CA THR A 122 -0.35 -3.75 -7.81
C THR A 122 0.85 -4.34 -7.10
N VAL A 123 1.37 -5.45 -7.64
CA VAL A 123 2.58 -6.11 -7.13
C VAL A 123 3.78 -5.17 -7.13
N GLY A 124 3.95 -4.33 -8.14
CA GLY A 124 5.04 -3.35 -8.22
C GLY A 124 4.94 -2.24 -7.18
N ALA A 125 3.74 -1.92 -6.68
CA ALA A 125 3.56 -0.97 -5.59
C ALA A 125 3.83 -1.59 -4.20
N SER A 126 3.81 -2.92 -4.09
CA SER A 126 3.97 -3.62 -2.81
C SER A 126 5.28 -3.33 -2.08
N PRO A 127 6.45 -3.22 -2.75
CA PRO A 127 7.72 -2.92 -2.07
C PRO A 127 7.85 -1.44 -1.73
N ILE A 128 7.17 -0.54 -2.45
CA ILE A 128 7.30 0.93 -2.29
C ILE A 128 7.07 1.34 -0.84
N GLN A 129 6.03 0.81 -0.21
CA GLN A 129 5.75 1.07 1.19
C GLN A 129 5.89 -0.16 2.07
N ASN A 130 6.58 -1.21 1.60
CA ASN A 130 6.68 -2.49 2.31
C ASN A 130 5.31 -2.91 2.89
N ILE A 131 4.32 -3.13 2.00
CA ILE A 131 2.95 -3.38 2.45
C ILE A 131 2.93 -4.53 3.46
N GLY A 132 2.01 -4.45 4.41
CA GLY A 132 1.91 -5.48 5.44
C GLY A 132 0.58 -5.44 6.17
N ALA A 133 0.12 -6.63 6.53
CA ALA A 133 -1.12 -6.84 7.27
C ALA A 133 -1.00 -8.13 8.09
N TYR A 134 -1.74 -8.18 9.21
CA TYR A 134 -1.86 -9.37 10.06
C TYR A 134 -0.52 -10.02 10.46
N GLY A 135 0.50 -9.20 10.73
CA GLY A 135 1.79 -9.66 11.25
C GLY A 135 2.81 -10.11 10.19
N THR A 136 2.52 -9.91 8.90
CA THR A 136 3.47 -10.12 7.79
C THR A 136 3.64 -8.82 7.00
N GLU A 137 4.85 -8.57 6.52
CA GLU A 137 5.20 -7.52 5.56
C GLU A 137 5.86 -8.12 4.30
N VAL A 138 5.88 -7.39 3.19
CA VAL A 138 6.55 -7.82 1.95
C VAL A 138 7.99 -8.24 2.18
N LYS A 139 8.74 -7.49 3.00
CA LYS A 139 10.15 -7.78 3.29
C LYS A 139 10.38 -9.19 3.86
N ASP A 140 9.37 -9.78 4.51
CA ASP A 140 9.49 -11.09 5.18
C ASP A 140 9.57 -12.25 4.18
N VAL A 141 9.10 -12.01 2.94
CA VAL A 141 9.02 -12.99 1.85
C VAL A 141 9.62 -12.46 0.55
N PHE A 142 10.31 -11.31 0.62
CA PHE A 142 10.92 -10.66 -0.53
C PHE A 142 12.26 -11.34 -0.87
N HIS A 143 12.48 -11.63 -2.15
CA HIS A 143 13.77 -12.10 -2.65
C HIS A 143 14.52 -10.98 -3.37
N SER A 144 13.93 -10.46 -4.44
CA SER A 144 14.51 -9.38 -5.26
C SER A 144 13.45 -8.71 -6.12
N LEU A 145 13.80 -7.58 -6.72
CA LEU A 145 12.97 -6.94 -7.76
C LEU A 145 13.84 -6.46 -8.92
N SER A 146 13.21 -6.26 -10.07
CA SER A 146 13.80 -5.52 -11.20
C SER A 146 13.15 -4.15 -11.29
N ALA A 147 13.95 -3.10 -11.46
CA ALA A 147 13.47 -1.74 -11.67
C ALA A 147 14.17 -1.08 -12.86
N CYS A 148 13.43 -0.25 -13.59
CA CYS A 148 13.97 0.62 -14.64
C CYS A 148 14.29 2.00 -14.05
N ASP A 149 15.54 2.46 -14.21
CA ASP A 149 15.92 3.82 -13.86
C ASP A 149 15.36 4.79 -14.90
N LEU A 150 14.35 5.57 -14.53
CA LEU A 150 13.71 6.49 -15.47
C LEU A 150 14.61 7.66 -15.89
N ARG A 151 15.84 7.79 -15.38
CA ARG A 151 16.78 8.81 -15.87
C ARG A 151 17.64 8.29 -17.01
N THR A 152 17.93 6.98 -17.04
CA THR A 152 18.87 6.38 -17.99
C THR A 152 18.25 5.31 -18.89
N GLY A 153 17.16 4.67 -18.43
CA GLY A 153 16.55 3.51 -19.08
C GLY A 153 17.18 2.17 -18.71
N ASP A 154 18.16 2.18 -17.78
CA ASP A 154 18.86 0.99 -17.35
C ASP A 154 18.02 0.14 -16.40
N MET A 155 18.17 -1.17 -16.53
CA MET A 155 17.56 -2.13 -15.61
C MET A 155 18.49 -2.39 -14.42
N ARG A 156 17.91 -2.39 -13.22
CA ARG A 156 18.59 -2.71 -11.97
C ARG A 156 17.88 -3.88 -11.30
N THR A 157 18.65 -4.85 -10.83
CA THR A 157 18.14 -5.85 -9.88
C THR A 157 18.47 -5.37 -8.47
N MET A 158 17.50 -5.41 -7.56
CA MET A 158 17.65 -4.95 -6.18
C MET A 158 17.24 -6.06 -5.22
N ASP A 159 18.08 -6.34 -4.23
CA ASP A 159 17.78 -7.21 -3.10
C ASP A 159 17.13 -6.42 -1.94
N ALA A 160 16.83 -7.11 -0.83
CA ALA A 160 16.19 -6.48 0.32
C ALA A 160 17.06 -5.36 0.94
N ALA A 161 18.39 -5.54 0.95
CA ALA A 161 19.32 -4.56 1.50
C ALA A 161 19.30 -3.26 0.67
N ALA A 162 19.32 -3.38 -0.67
CA ALA A 162 19.20 -2.25 -1.58
C ALA A 162 17.83 -1.55 -1.46
N CYS A 163 16.76 -2.29 -1.16
CA CYS A 163 15.42 -1.72 -0.99
C CYS A 163 15.24 -0.94 0.33
N ARG A 164 16.08 -1.18 1.35
CA ARG A 164 16.05 -0.49 2.65
C ARG A 164 14.66 -0.49 3.29
N PHE A 165 13.99 -1.64 3.35
CA PHE A 165 12.63 -1.74 3.89
C PHE A 165 12.55 -1.37 5.37
N ALA A 166 11.50 -0.61 5.73
CA ALA A 166 11.11 -0.31 7.10
C ALA A 166 9.57 -0.28 7.23
N TYR A 167 9.05 0.06 8.41
CA TYR A 167 7.60 0.14 8.62
C TYR A 167 6.97 1.21 7.72
N ARG A 168 6.15 0.78 6.76
CA ARG A 168 5.51 1.66 5.76
C ARG A 168 6.50 2.48 4.93
N ASP A 169 7.71 1.96 4.74
CA ASP A 169 8.80 2.70 4.10
C ASP A 169 9.80 1.83 3.33
N SER A 170 10.46 2.45 2.35
CA SER A 170 11.54 1.86 1.54
C SER A 170 12.32 2.96 0.81
N VAL A 171 13.45 2.61 0.17
CA VAL A 171 14.21 3.55 -0.68
C VAL A 171 13.37 4.24 -1.76
N PHE A 172 12.31 3.60 -2.25
CA PHE A 172 11.48 4.13 -3.33
C PHE A 172 10.61 5.33 -2.92
N LYS A 173 10.44 5.55 -1.60
CA LYS A 173 9.75 6.73 -1.06
C LYS A 173 10.69 7.92 -0.81
N HIS A 174 11.98 7.73 -1.06
CA HIS A 174 13.02 8.74 -0.88
C HIS A 174 13.59 9.17 -2.25
N PRO A 175 14.21 10.36 -2.35
CA PRO A 175 14.73 10.89 -3.62
C PRO A 175 15.66 9.93 -4.38
N GLU A 176 16.42 9.08 -3.67
CA GLU A 176 17.35 8.13 -4.26
C GLU A 176 16.66 6.99 -5.02
N GLY A 177 15.41 6.66 -4.69
CA GLY A 177 14.64 5.59 -5.32
C GLY A 177 13.39 6.05 -6.07
N ALA A 178 12.94 7.30 -5.89
CA ALA A 178 11.69 7.81 -6.46
C ALA A 178 11.61 7.77 -8.01
N HIS A 179 12.76 7.70 -8.68
CA HIS A 179 12.87 7.61 -10.14
C HIS A 179 12.94 6.17 -10.68
N LEU A 180 12.87 5.15 -9.81
CA LEU A 180 12.95 3.74 -10.18
C LEU A 180 11.53 3.18 -10.40
N ALA A 181 11.22 2.77 -11.62
CA ALA A 181 9.97 2.09 -11.95
C ALA A 181 10.11 0.58 -11.72
N ILE A 182 9.44 0.03 -10.71
CA ILE A 182 9.46 -1.42 -10.44
C ILE A 182 8.75 -2.17 -11.58
N VAL A 183 9.48 -3.06 -12.24
CA VAL A 183 9.04 -3.83 -13.42
C VAL A 183 8.49 -5.19 -13.01
N ASP A 184 9.17 -5.88 -12.10
CA ASP A 184 8.74 -7.18 -11.56
C ASP A 184 9.30 -7.36 -10.15
N VAL A 185 8.63 -8.20 -9.36
CA VAL A 185 9.03 -8.57 -8.00
C VAL A 185 9.11 -10.09 -7.91
N THR A 186 10.18 -10.57 -7.27
CA THR A 186 10.39 -11.99 -6.96
C THR A 186 10.26 -12.20 -5.46
N PHE A 187 9.42 -13.16 -5.06
CA PHE A 187 9.17 -13.55 -3.68
C PHE A 187 9.75 -14.94 -3.40
N ALA A 188 10.27 -15.14 -2.19
CA ALA A 188 10.75 -16.43 -1.68
C ALA A 188 9.72 -17.03 -0.71
N LEU A 189 8.86 -17.90 -1.21
CA LEU A 189 7.79 -18.51 -0.44
C LEU A 189 8.28 -19.79 0.25
N PRO A 190 8.00 -20.01 1.55
CA PRO A 190 8.51 -21.17 2.28
C PRO A 190 7.94 -22.49 1.73
N THR A 191 8.81 -23.49 1.54
CA THR A 191 8.40 -24.86 1.19
C THR A 191 7.81 -25.61 2.38
N ALA A 192 8.38 -25.41 3.58
CA ALA A 192 7.83 -25.86 4.86
C ALA A 192 6.96 -24.77 5.50
N TRP A 193 5.82 -24.48 4.87
CA TRP A 193 4.92 -23.42 5.30
C TRP A 193 4.35 -23.65 6.71
N GLN A 194 4.19 -22.56 7.47
CA GLN A 194 3.48 -22.52 8.75
C GLN A 194 2.57 -21.28 8.82
N PRO A 195 1.40 -21.37 9.46
CA PRO A 195 0.50 -20.22 9.56
C PRO A 195 1.08 -19.11 10.44
N ASN A 196 1.08 -17.87 9.94
CA ASN A 196 1.43 -16.71 10.76
C ASN A 196 0.19 -16.18 11.52
N LEU A 197 0.12 -16.51 12.81
CA LEU A 197 -0.97 -16.09 13.71
C LEU A 197 -0.52 -15.03 14.73
N ARG A 198 0.54 -14.25 14.43
CA ARG A 198 1.05 -13.22 15.35
C ARG A 198 0.05 -12.10 15.63
N TYR A 199 -0.92 -11.89 14.76
CA TYR A 199 -1.96 -10.88 14.93
C TYR A 199 -3.16 -11.47 15.69
N GLY A 200 -3.43 -10.94 16.89
CA GLY A 200 -4.38 -11.55 17.83
C GLY A 200 -5.80 -11.75 17.27
N GLU A 201 -6.31 -10.83 16.45
CA GLU A 201 -7.62 -11.00 15.83
C GLU A 201 -7.66 -12.17 14.84
N LEU A 202 -6.58 -12.40 14.09
CA LEU A 202 -6.52 -13.53 13.15
C LEU A 202 -6.38 -14.85 13.92
N ALA A 203 -5.56 -14.88 14.98
CA ALA A 203 -5.46 -16.04 15.87
C ALA A 203 -6.82 -16.41 16.50
N GLN A 204 -7.58 -15.41 16.96
CA GLN A 204 -8.92 -15.62 17.50
C GLN A 204 -9.88 -16.15 16.43
N ALA A 205 -9.87 -15.58 15.22
CA ALA A 205 -10.73 -16.05 14.13
C ALA A 205 -10.45 -17.51 13.72
N VAL A 206 -9.18 -17.94 13.77
CA VAL A 206 -8.78 -19.35 13.56
C VAL A 206 -9.34 -20.25 14.67
N ALA A 207 -9.22 -19.82 15.93
CA ALA A 207 -9.75 -20.57 17.08
C ALA A 207 -11.28 -20.69 17.03
N ASP A 208 -11.99 -19.60 16.74
CA ASP A 208 -13.45 -19.56 16.64
C ASP A 208 -13.97 -20.46 15.49
N ALA A 209 -13.20 -20.59 14.42
CA ALA A 209 -13.49 -21.49 13.31
C ALA A 209 -13.17 -22.97 13.61
N GLY A 210 -12.59 -23.28 14.78
CA GLY A 210 -12.23 -24.65 15.16
C GLY A 210 -11.08 -25.25 14.33
N LEU A 211 -10.24 -24.41 13.71
CA LEU A 211 -9.16 -24.85 12.83
C LEU A 211 -7.90 -25.17 13.64
N SER A 212 -7.61 -26.46 13.86
CA SER A 212 -6.42 -26.92 14.59
C SER A 212 -5.13 -26.89 13.75
N SER A 213 -5.25 -27.01 12.43
CA SER A 213 -4.12 -26.98 11.49
C SER A 213 -4.57 -26.35 10.17
N PRO A 214 -4.83 -25.02 10.16
CA PRO A 214 -5.30 -24.33 8.97
C PRO A 214 -4.24 -24.40 7.86
N ASN A 215 -4.68 -24.49 6.61
CA ASN A 215 -3.81 -24.28 5.45
C ASN A 215 -3.78 -22.79 5.03
N ALA A 216 -2.87 -22.43 4.12
CA ALA A 216 -2.70 -21.04 3.69
C ALA A 216 -3.97 -20.44 3.06
N GLN A 217 -4.77 -21.23 2.35
CA GLN A 217 -6.04 -20.77 1.78
C GLN A 217 -7.04 -20.41 2.89
N GLN A 218 -7.18 -21.25 3.92
CA GLN A 218 -8.07 -20.97 5.05
C GLN A 218 -7.65 -19.71 5.82
N ILE A 219 -6.35 -19.46 5.95
CA ILE A 219 -5.84 -18.20 6.54
C ILE A 219 -6.21 -17.01 5.65
N SER A 220 -6.02 -17.11 4.32
CA SER A 220 -6.43 -16.07 3.37
C SER A 220 -7.93 -15.76 3.47
N ASP A 221 -8.77 -16.79 3.52
CA ASP A 221 -10.23 -16.63 3.60
C ASP A 221 -10.65 -15.90 4.89
N LEU A 222 -10.05 -16.25 6.03
CA LEU A 222 -10.27 -15.56 7.30
C LEU A 222 -9.79 -14.11 7.25
N VAL A 223 -8.62 -13.84 6.66
CA VAL A 223 -8.11 -12.48 6.45
C VAL A 223 -9.07 -11.65 5.60
N VAL A 224 -9.53 -12.20 4.47
CA VAL A 224 -10.52 -11.56 3.58
C VAL A 224 -11.79 -11.22 4.36
N ALA A 225 -12.33 -12.18 5.13
CA ALA A 225 -13.53 -11.98 5.93
C ALA A 225 -13.36 -10.90 7.01
N ILE A 226 -12.22 -10.88 7.71
CA ILE A 226 -11.92 -9.84 8.71
C ILE A 226 -11.86 -8.47 8.03
N ARG A 227 -11.15 -8.36 6.90
CA ARG A 227 -10.98 -7.10 6.17
C ARG A 227 -12.32 -6.57 5.67
N GLN A 228 -13.15 -7.39 5.04
CA GLN A 228 -14.47 -6.98 4.53
C GLN A 228 -15.43 -6.52 5.63
N ARG A 229 -15.29 -7.02 6.87
CA ARG A 229 -16.09 -6.54 8.01
C ARG A 229 -15.73 -5.11 8.44
N LYS A 230 -14.46 -4.73 8.30
CA LYS A 230 -13.89 -3.49 8.87
C LYS A 230 -13.61 -2.40 7.84
N LEU A 231 -13.21 -2.79 6.63
CA LEU A 231 -12.76 -1.89 5.60
C LEU A 231 -13.86 -1.72 4.55
N PRO A 232 -14.16 -0.48 4.14
CA PRO A 232 -15.07 -0.26 3.04
C PRO A 232 -14.43 -0.69 1.72
N ASP A 233 -15.22 -1.31 0.86
CA ASP A 233 -14.84 -1.54 -0.54
C ASP A 233 -14.71 -0.18 -1.26
N PRO A 234 -13.52 0.17 -1.79
CA PRO A 234 -13.33 1.43 -2.51
C PRO A 234 -14.20 1.57 -3.75
N ALA A 235 -14.68 0.47 -4.34
CA ALA A 235 -15.63 0.51 -5.46
C ALA A 235 -17.04 0.97 -5.03
N VAL A 236 -17.38 0.83 -3.74
CA VAL A 236 -18.66 1.27 -3.16
C VAL A 236 -18.54 2.66 -2.55
N ILE A 237 -17.45 2.91 -1.80
CA ILE A 237 -17.18 4.21 -1.18
C ILE A 237 -15.68 4.49 -1.23
N GLY A 238 -15.31 5.51 -2.00
CA GLY A 238 -13.91 5.79 -2.34
C GLY A 238 -13.06 6.00 -1.09
N ASN A 239 -11.91 5.34 -1.01
CA ASN A 239 -10.97 5.46 0.09
C ASN A 239 -9.58 4.96 -0.32
N ALA A 240 -8.54 5.32 0.44
CA ALA A 240 -7.17 4.83 0.27
C ALA A 240 -6.72 3.92 1.43
N GLY A 241 -7.64 3.16 2.02
CA GLY A 241 -7.38 2.34 3.19
C GLY A 241 -7.10 3.16 4.45
N SER A 242 -6.19 2.67 5.30
CA SER A 242 -5.76 3.41 6.48
C SER A 242 -5.00 4.66 6.08
N PHE A 243 -5.53 5.82 6.45
CA PHE A 243 -5.03 7.11 5.99
C PHE A 243 -3.82 7.61 6.79
N PHE A 244 -3.69 7.16 8.05
CA PHE A 244 -2.58 7.53 8.93
C PHE A 244 -1.78 6.31 9.33
N LYS A 245 -0.46 6.50 9.42
CA LYS A 245 0.43 5.51 10.03
C LYS A 245 0.19 5.46 11.54
N ASN A 246 0.47 4.32 12.15
CA ASN A 246 0.53 4.23 13.61
C ASN A 246 1.78 4.96 14.11
N PRO A 247 1.66 5.98 14.98
CA PRO A 247 2.82 6.72 15.47
C PRO A 247 3.64 5.84 16.42
N VAL A 248 4.96 5.96 16.32
CA VAL A 248 5.92 5.31 17.21
C VAL A 248 6.47 6.36 18.16
N VAL A 249 6.39 6.10 19.46
CA VAL A 249 6.79 7.01 20.53
C VAL A 249 7.78 6.33 21.47
N SER A 250 8.48 7.11 22.31
CA SER A 250 9.33 6.53 23.35
C SER A 250 8.50 5.84 24.44
N ALA A 251 9.10 4.87 25.14
CA ALA A 251 8.47 4.23 26.30
C ALA A 251 8.05 5.26 27.37
N GLU A 252 8.84 6.32 27.59
CA GLU A 252 8.52 7.39 28.53
C GLU A 252 7.27 8.18 28.10
N GLN A 253 7.17 8.55 26.82
CA GLN A 253 5.99 9.23 26.30
C GLN A 253 4.76 8.33 26.41
N CYS A 254 4.88 7.04 26.08
CA CYS A 254 3.78 6.08 26.21
C CYS A 254 3.33 5.93 27.67
N ALA A 255 4.25 5.84 28.64
CA ALA A 255 3.91 5.77 30.05
C ALA A 255 3.14 7.01 30.54
N ARG A 256 3.55 8.21 30.11
CA ARG A 256 2.81 9.46 30.40
C ARG A 256 1.40 9.43 29.79
N LEU A 257 1.27 8.95 28.55
CA LEU A 257 -0.03 8.84 27.88
C LEU A 257 -0.94 7.81 28.58
N LEU A 258 -0.41 6.66 29.01
CA LEU A 258 -1.17 5.65 29.75
C LEU A 258 -1.69 6.17 31.10
N ALA A 259 -0.91 7.00 31.80
CA ALA A 259 -1.34 7.62 33.04
C ALA A 259 -2.54 8.57 32.84
N ALA A 260 -2.55 9.32 31.73
CA ALA A 260 -3.64 10.22 31.38
C ALA A 260 -4.83 9.51 30.70
N PHE A 261 -4.54 8.43 29.97
CA PHE A 261 -5.49 7.69 29.13
C PHE A 261 -5.30 6.17 29.35
N PRO A 262 -5.86 5.60 30.44
CA PRO A 262 -5.62 4.19 30.80
C PRO A 262 -6.07 3.16 29.75
N GLY A 263 -6.98 3.54 28.84
CA GLY A 263 -7.44 2.70 27.74
C GLY A 263 -6.62 2.77 26.46
N LEU A 264 -5.49 3.51 26.45
CA LEU A 264 -4.62 3.68 25.28
C LEU A 264 -4.19 2.32 24.72
N VAL A 265 -4.43 2.11 23.43
CA VAL A 265 -3.98 0.91 22.73
C VAL A 265 -2.60 1.15 22.13
N HIS A 266 -1.63 0.32 22.52
CA HIS A 266 -0.26 0.36 22.01
C HIS A 266 0.34 -1.04 21.89
N HIS A 267 1.45 -1.13 21.17
CA HIS A 267 2.22 -2.37 21.00
C HIS A 267 3.71 -2.09 21.19
N ALA A 268 4.33 -2.81 22.13
CA ALA A 268 5.76 -2.74 22.36
C ALA A 268 6.54 -3.19 21.11
N GLN A 269 7.59 -2.44 20.78
CA GLN A 269 8.53 -2.78 19.71
C GLN A 269 9.84 -3.34 20.31
N ALA A 270 10.61 -4.04 19.50
CA ALA A 270 11.84 -4.72 19.96
C ALA A 270 12.95 -3.75 20.40
N ASP A 271 12.94 -2.52 19.90
CA ASP A 271 13.89 -1.45 20.24
C ASP A 271 13.49 -0.66 21.52
N GLY A 272 12.41 -1.08 22.19
CA GLY A 272 11.87 -0.41 23.37
C GLY A 272 10.98 0.79 23.07
N SER A 273 10.75 1.11 21.79
CA SER A 273 9.72 2.08 21.40
C SER A 273 8.31 1.47 21.50
N GLU A 274 7.30 2.31 21.51
CA GLU A 274 5.90 1.94 21.63
C GLU A 274 5.13 2.43 20.42
N LYS A 275 4.43 1.53 19.73
CA LYS A 275 3.61 1.87 18.57
C LYS A 275 2.15 2.04 18.99
N LEU A 276 1.65 3.27 18.95
CA LEU A 276 0.28 3.57 19.35
C LEU A 276 -0.70 3.26 18.22
N ALA A 277 -1.91 2.81 18.56
CA ALA A 277 -2.96 2.59 17.57
C ALA A 277 -3.61 3.92 17.16
N ALA A 278 -3.26 4.44 15.98
CA ALA A 278 -3.79 5.70 15.46
C ALA A 278 -5.33 5.68 15.35
N GLY A 279 -5.91 4.54 14.98
CA GLY A 279 -7.38 4.38 14.94
C GLY A 279 -8.04 4.59 16.30
N TRP A 280 -7.40 4.17 17.39
CA TRP A 280 -7.90 4.43 18.73
C TRP A 280 -7.82 5.92 19.07
N LEU A 281 -6.69 6.58 18.79
CA LEU A 281 -6.52 8.02 19.03
C LEU A 281 -7.60 8.86 18.33
N ILE A 282 -7.84 8.56 17.04
CA ILE A 282 -8.82 9.25 16.20
C ILE A 282 -10.25 8.99 16.69
N ASP A 283 -10.58 7.74 17.02
CA ASP A 283 -11.90 7.36 17.55
C ASP A 283 -12.19 8.07 18.87
N GLN A 284 -11.20 8.14 19.76
CA GLN A 284 -11.36 8.81 21.05
C GLN A 284 -11.48 10.33 20.91
N CYS A 285 -10.91 10.95 19.86
CA CYS A 285 -11.23 12.33 19.47
C CYS A 285 -12.65 12.50 18.87
N GLY A 286 -13.40 11.40 18.73
CA GLY A 286 -14.78 11.38 18.26
C GLY A 286 -14.91 11.55 16.76
N TRP A 287 -13.86 11.29 15.97
CA TRP A 287 -13.90 11.46 14.51
C TRP A 287 -14.61 10.33 13.78
N LYS A 288 -14.71 9.15 14.37
CA LYS A 288 -15.33 7.98 13.73
C LYS A 288 -16.79 8.27 13.33
N GLY A 289 -17.09 8.19 12.04
CA GLY A 289 -18.41 8.50 11.47
C GLY A 289 -18.70 9.99 11.26
N LYS A 290 -17.76 10.91 11.55
CA LYS A 290 -17.90 12.34 11.25
C LYS A 290 -17.47 12.65 9.82
N SER A 291 -18.04 13.73 9.27
CA SER A 291 -17.70 14.25 7.95
C SER A 291 -17.35 15.73 8.02
N LEU A 292 -16.49 16.16 7.08
CA LEU A 292 -16.22 17.55 6.76
C LEU A 292 -16.51 17.71 5.27
N GLY A 293 -17.68 18.26 4.96
CA GLY A 293 -18.20 18.31 3.59
C GLY A 293 -18.39 16.90 3.01
N ALA A 294 -17.87 16.68 1.81
CA ALA A 294 -17.98 15.40 1.10
C ALA A 294 -16.95 14.35 1.56
N ALA A 295 -15.90 14.74 2.29
CA ALA A 295 -14.96 13.82 2.92
C ALA A 295 -15.45 13.42 4.31
N GLY A 296 -15.22 12.18 4.73
CA GLY A 296 -15.55 11.73 6.09
C GLY A 296 -14.67 10.62 6.61
N VAL A 297 -14.95 10.18 7.83
CA VAL A 297 -14.27 9.05 8.49
C VAL A 297 -15.24 7.88 8.56
N TYR A 298 -14.79 6.70 8.12
CA TYR A 298 -15.65 5.53 8.02
C TYR A 298 -16.21 5.11 9.39
N PRO A 299 -17.53 4.85 9.53
CA PRO A 299 -18.14 4.55 10.83
C PRO A 299 -17.62 3.29 11.54
N LYS A 300 -17.08 2.32 10.78
CA LYS A 300 -16.56 1.05 11.34
C LYS A 300 -15.05 1.06 11.55
N GLN A 301 -14.33 2.04 11.00
CA GLN A 301 -12.87 2.09 11.09
C GLN A 301 -12.36 3.54 11.03
N ALA A 302 -11.92 4.06 12.18
CA ALA A 302 -11.52 5.45 12.35
C ALA A 302 -10.27 5.85 11.54
N LEU A 303 -9.47 4.88 11.08
CA LEU A 303 -8.33 5.14 10.20
C LEU A 303 -8.71 5.38 8.75
N VAL A 304 -9.91 5.03 8.32
CA VAL A 304 -10.29 5.09 6.91
C VAL A 304 -11.03 6.39 6.64
N LEU A 305 -10.40 7.27 5.87
CA LEU A 305 -11.06 8.43 5.31
C LEU A 305 -11.80 8.00 4.03
N VAL A 306 -12.99 8.52 3.84
CA VAL A 306 -13.90 8.15 2.77
C VAL A 306 -14.37 9.35 1.96
N ASN A 307 -14.61 9.13 0.68
CA ASN A 307 -15.32 10.00 -0.23
C ASN A 307 -16.81 9.62 -0.19
N ASN A 308 -17.64 10.45 0.46
CA ASN A 308 -19.09 10.24 0.53
C ASN A 308 -19.83 10.60 -0.78
N GLY A 309 -19.07 10.92 -1.84
CA GLY A 309 -19.57 11.38 -3.13
C GLY A 309 -19.13 12.81 -3.42
N GLY A 310 -18.33 13.00 -4.47
CA GLY A 310 -17.91 14.32 -4.93
C GLY A 310 -16.83 15.02 -4.10
N ALA A 311 -16.14 14.31 -3.19
CA ALA A 311 -15.02 14.89 -2.45
C ALA A 311 -13.87 15.25 -3.40
N SER A 312 -13.34 16.47 -3.24
CA SER A 312 -12.08 16.90 -3.84
C SER A 312 -10.89 16.46 -2.96
N GLY A 313 -9.68 16.45 -3.52
CA GLY A 313 -8.48 16.23 -2.71
C GLY A 313 -8.26 17.31 -1.63
N ALA A 314 -8.76 18.53 -1.86
CA ALA A 314 -8.73 19.60 -0.87
C ALA A 314 -9.63 19.28 0.33
N ASP A 315 -10.82 18.68 0.12
CA ASP A 315 -11.70 18.23 1.20
C ASP A 315 -11.04 17.14 2.04
N VAL A 316 -10.39 16.18 1.38
CA VAL A 316 -9.65 15.09 2.05
C VAL A 316 -8.48 15.64 2.87
N LEU A 317 -7.73 16.59 2.30
CA LEU A 317 -6.62 17.25 3.00
C LEU A 317 -7.11 18.07 4.20
N ALA A 318 -8.22 18.80 4.06
CA ALA A 318 -8.81 19.57 5.15
C ALA A 318 -9.26 18.66 6.30
N LEU A 319 -9.93 17.55 5.98
CA LEU A 319 -10.31 16.54 6.98
C LEU A 319 -9.08 15.93 7.67
N ALA A 320 -8.05 15.55 6.90
CA ALA A 320 -6.84 14.96 7.46
C ALA A 320 -6.14 15.93 8.43
N ARG A 321 -6.03 17.22 8.07
CA ARG A 321 -5.45 18.25 8.93
C ARG A 321 -6.25 18.49 10.20
N ALA A 322 -7.58 18.47 10.12
CA ALA A 322 -8.44 18.61 11.30
C ALA A 322 -8.23 17.45 12.29
N ILE A 323 -8.15 16.21 11.78
CA ILE A 323 -7.86 15.03 12.60
C ILE A 323 -6.46 15.13 13.22
N GLN A 324 -5.44 15.50 12.44
CA GLN A 324 -4.07 15.69 12.95
C GLN A 324 -4.01 16.74 14.06
N ALA A 325 -4.69 17.87 13.87
CA ALA A 325 -4.73 18.96 14.86
C ALA A 325 -5.38 18.51 16.18
N ASP A 326 -6.51 17.80 16.12
CA ASP A 326 -7.20 17.32 17.33
C ASP A 326 -6.39 16.25 18.07
N VAL A 327 -5.75 15.33 17.35
CA VAL A 327 -4.90 14.29 17.95
C VAL A 327 -3.65 14.92 18.59
N LEU A 328 -3.04 15.90 17.92
CA LEU A 328 -1.91 16.65 18.48
C LEU A 328 -2.33 17.43 19.72
N ALA A 329 -3.45 18.14 19.68
CA ALA A 329 -3.93 18.94 20.81
C ALA A 329 -4.28 18.07 22.03
N ARG A 330 -4.87 16.89 21.82
CA ARG A 330 -5.31 16.02 22.91
C ARG A 330 -4.20 15.13 23.48
N TYR A 331 -3.30 14.62 22.64
CA TYR A 331 -2.30 13.62 23.06
C TYR A 331 -0.85 14.12 22.93
N GLY A 332 -0.60 15.25 22.27
CA GLY A 332 0.76 15.66 21.92
C GLY A 332 1.44 14.68 20.96
N VAL A 333 0.65 13.98 20.13
CA VAL A 333 1.13 12.97 19.16
C VAL A 333 0.81 13.46 17.75
N THR A 334 1.83 13.50 16.90
CA THR A 334 1.67 13.80 15.47
C THR A 334 1.28 12.54 14.71
N LEU A 335 0.32 12.64 13.80
CA LEU A 335 -0.01 11.57 12.86
C LEU A 335 0.55 11.89 11.48
N ASP A 336 1.28 10.93 10.91
CA ASP A 336 1.74 11.02 9.53
C ASP A 336 0.74 10.32 8.60
N THR A 337 0.51 10.91 7.42
CA THR A 337 -0.33 10.28 6.39
C THR A 337 0.40 9.11 5.73
N GLU A 338 -0.35 8.06 5.40
CA GLU A 338 0.15 6.90 4.64
C GLU A 338 -0.01 7.11 3.12
N PRO A 339 -1.15 7.61 2.61
CA PRO A 339 -1.29 8.00 1.21
C PRO A 339 -0.39 9.16 0.82
N VAL A 340 0.04 9.16 -0.44
CA VAL A 340 0.81 10.25 -1.03
C VAL A 340 -0.16 11.25 -1.66
N PHE A 341 -0.04 12.52 -1.30
CA PHE A 341 -0.75 13.59 -1.98
C PHE A 341 -0.02 13.95 -3.27
N ILE A 342 -0.79 14.00 -4.36
CA ILE A 342 -0.32 14.33 -5.72
C ILE A 342 -0.88 15.69 -6.11
#